data_AF-A0A7X7DPC2-F1
#
_entry.id   AF-A0A7X7DPC2-F1
#
_cell.length_a   1.000
_cell.length_b   1.000
_cell.length_c   1.000
_cell.angle_alpha   90.00
_cell.angle_beta   90.00
_cell.angle_gamma   90.00
#
_symmetry.space_group_name_H-M   'P 1'
#
loop_
_entity.id
_entity.type
_entity.pdbx_description
1 polymer ?
#
loop_
_entity_poly.entity_id
_entity_poly.type
_entity_poly.pdbx_seq_one_letter_code
_entity_poly.pdbx_strand_id
1 'polypeptide(L)'
;MSPELSEEMYRRIYRLIKRQIDPRVIANTLNIPLRTVESIIGRFGRTSPDELTSDTGLDSKETTEKGFLDIYNYPKTRYSIIQLVGTLTKEYVNQFNDELEKISATAIKALAIRMSDLSSIDSDGAGVLIKYFEHFHAHGKYFALLDPSSELEASLNTLKVTETIPIFGTERAFEEAAFSHRSPGTIKR
;
A
#
# COMPACT_ATOMS: atom_id res chain seq x y z
N MET A 1 4.97 -21.80 27.59
CA MET A 1 4.47 -21.72 26.21
C MET A 1 4.58 -20.28 25.77
N SER A 2 5.56 -19.97 24.93
CA SER A 2 5.70 -18.63 24.37
C SER A 2 4.61 -18.45 23.32
N PRO A 3 3.82 -17.36 23.33
CA PRO A 3 2.92 -17.07 22.21
C PRO A 3 3.80 -16.87 20.97
N GLU A 4 3.68 -17.77 19.99
CA GLU A 4 4.30 -17.57 18.68
C GLU A 4 3.62 -16.35 18.05
N LEU A 5 4.31 -15.22 18.10
CA LEU A 5 3.92 -14.02 17.37
C LEU A 5 3.94 -14.34 15.88
N SER A 6 2.89 -13.96 15.16
CA SER A 6 2.86 -14.11 13.71
C SER A 6 4.03 -13.35 13.08
N GLU A 7 4.52 -13.85 11.95
CA GLU A 7 5.60 -13.21 11.19
C GLU A 7 5.24 -11.75 10.84
N GLU A 8 3.97 -11.49 10.56
CA GLU A 8 3.39 -10.17 10.33
C GLU A 8 3.60 -9.23 11.53
N MET A 9 3.33 -9.72 12.75
CA MET A 9 3.53 -8.95 13.97
C MET A 9 5.00 -8.65 14.22
N TYR A 10 5.90 -9.61 13.94
CA TYR A 10 7.34 -9.40 14.04
C TYR A 10 7.83 -8.28 13.12
N ARG A 11 7.39 -8.27 11.86
CA ARG A 11 7.74 -7.21 10.89
C ARG A 11 7.22 -5.84 11.33
N ARG A 12 6.02 -5.80 11.94
CA ARG A 12 5.43 -4.55 12.44
C ARG A 12 6.19 -4.00 13.67
N ILE A 13 6.55 -4.87 14.62
CA ILE A 13 7.38 -4.51 15.78
C ILE A 13 8.74 -3.97 15.30
N TYR A 14 9.39 -4.67 14.37
CA TYR A 14 10.68 -4.26 13.81
C TYR A 14 10.64 -2.85 13.19
N ARG A 15 9.58 -2.53 12.43
CA ARG A 15 9.38 -1.20 11.85
C ARG A 15 9.28 -0.10 12.91
N LEU A 16 8.53 -0.34 13.97
CA LEU A 16 8.35 0.64 15.05
C LEU A 16 9.65 0.84 15.85
N ILE A 17 10.45 -0.21 16.02
CA ILE A 17 11.78 -0.14 16.65
C ILE A 17 12.74 0.69 15.79
N LYS A 18 12.78 0.48 14.46
CA LYS A 18 13.65 1.26 13.55
C LYS A 18 13.31 2.76 13.57
N ARG A 19 12.06 3.12 13.84
CA ARG A 19 11.58 4.51 14.03
C ARG A 19 11.85 5.08 15.42
N GLN A 20 12.58 4.36 16.28
CA GLN A 20 12.92 4.76 17.66
C GLN A 20 11.69 5.06 18.53
N ILE A 21 10.57 4.37 18.28
CA ILE A 21 9.36 4.52 19.09
C ILE A 21 9.55 3.81 20.44
N ASP A 22 9.09 4.45 21.51
CA ASP A 22 9.18 3.89 22.87
C ASP A 22 8.50 2.50 22.94
N PRO A 23 9.16 1.47 23.52
CA PRO A 23 8.63 0.10 23.61
C PRO A 23 7.24 0.01 24.28
N ARG A 24 6.92 0.91 25.21
CA ARG A 24 5.60 1.00 25.86
C ARG A 24 4.52 1.43 24.88
N VAL A 25 4.84 2.35 23.98
CA VAL A 25 3.93 2.81 22.93
C VAL A 25 3.69 1.66 21.95
N ILE A 26 4.74 0.94 21.54
CA ILE A 26 4.64 -0.25 20.67
C ILE A 26 3.74 -1.32 21.28
N ALA A 27 3.94 -1.62 22.57
CA ALA A 27 3.15 -2.61 23.30
C ALA A 27 1.66 -2.26 23.31
N ASN A 28 1.34 -0.98 23.58
CA ASN A 28 -0.04 -0.49 23.57
C ASN A 28 -0.65 -0.49 22.16
N THR A 29 0.08 -0.05 21.15
CA THR A 29 -0.39 0.01 19.75
C THR A 29 -0.69 -1.38 19.18
N LEU A 30 0.12 -2.38 19.54
CA LEU A 30 -0.02 -3.74 19.03
C LEU A 30 -0.77 -4.68 19.99
N ASN A 31 -1.26 -4.16 21.12
CA ASN A 31 -1.95 -4.91 22.17
C ASN A 31 -1.18 -6.18 22.60
N ILE A 32 0.13 -6.04 22.82
CA ILE A 32 1.03 -7.13 23.23
C ILE A 32 1.73 -6.80 24.54
N PRO A 33 2.11 -7.83 25.34
CA PRO A 33 2.82 -7.60 26.59
C PRO A 33 4.15 -6.85 26.37
N LEU A 34 4.42 -5.83 27.18
CA LEU A 34 5.66 -5.04 27.13
C LEU A 34 6.92 -5.92 27.21
N ARG A 35 6.91 -6.94 28.08
CA ARG A 35 8.02 -7.90 28.21
C ARG A 35 8.34 -8.62 26.90
N THR A 36 7.34 -8.86 26.05
CA THR A 36 7.52 -9.50 24.75
C THR A 36 8.21 -8.54 23.77
N VAL A 37 7.78 -7.28 23.74
CA VAL A 37 8.42 -6.23 22.93
C VAL A 37 9.88 -6.03 23.35
N GLU A 38 10.13 -5.92 24.66
CA GLU A 38 11.48 -5.79 25.22
C GLU A 38 12.36 -7.00 24.90
N SER A 39 11.82 -8.22 24.99
CA SER A 39 12.56 -9.43 24.62
C SER A 39 12.92 -9.46 23.13
N ILE A 40 12.06 -8.92 22.26
CA ILE A 40 12.30 -8.86 20.82
C ILE A 40 13.37 -7.80 20.50
N ILE A 41 13.27 -6.62 21.10
CA ILE A 41 14.29 -5.56 21.01
C ILE A 41 15.64 -6.09 21.48
N GLY A 42 15.67 -6.81 22.60
CA GLY A 42 16.89 -7.41 23.15
C GLY A 42 17.52 -8.47 22.25
N ARG A 43 16.73 -9.19 21.44
CA ARG A 43 17.25 -10.11 20.41
C ARG A 43 17.90 -9.35 19.27
N PHE A 44 17.29 -8.26 18.80
CA PHE A 44 17.87 -7.42 17.76
C PHE A 44 19.18 -6.75 18.18
N GLY A 45 19.29 -6.30 19.43
CA GLY A 45 20.52 -5.70 19.95
C GLY A 45 21.68 -6.70 20.14
N ARG A 46 21.39 -8.00 20.24
CA ARG A 46 22.40 -9.07 20.35
C ARG A 46 22.86 -9.60 18.99
N THR A 47 22.11 -9.34 17.92
CA THR A 47 22.54 -9.59 16.55
C THR A 47 23.40 -8.41 16.08
N SER A 48 24.60 -8.29 16.65
CA SER A 48 25.62 -7.35 16.17
C SER A 48 26.41 -7.95 15.00
N PRO A 49 27.05 -7.09 14.20
CA PRO A 49 27.27 -7.25 12.78
C PRO A 49 28.64 -7.85 12.49
N ASP A 50 28.70 -9.14 12.19
CA ASP A 50 29.87 -9.74 11.56
C ASP A 50 29.49 -10.17 10.14
N GLU A 51 29.54 -9.19 9.23
CA GLU A 51 30.10 -9.41 7.90
C GLU A 51 30.69 -8.08 7.41
N LEU A 52 32.01 -7.97 7.62
CA LEU A 52 32.96 -7.04 7.01
C LEU A 52 32.80 -7.08 5.48
N THR A 53 32.96 -5.99 4.74
CA THR A 53 34.21 -5.24 4.61
C THR A 53 34.02 -3.77 4.30
N SER A 54 34.82 -2.97 5.00
CA SER A 54 35.12 -1.57 4.73
C SER A 54 35.79 -1.39 3.37
N ASP A 55 35.33 -0.42 2.58
CA ASP A 55 36.26 0.39 1.80
C ASP A 55 35.85 1.86 1.86
N THR A 56 36.85 2.68 2.14
CA THR A 56 36.80 4.11 2.37
C THR A 56 36.79 4.84 1.05
N GLY A 57 35.66 5.44 0.69
CA GLY A 57 35.53 6.37 -0.43
C GLY A 57 34.56 7.48 -0.07
N LEU A 58 35.09 8.70 0.09
CA LEU A 58 34.33 9.94 0.10
C LEU A 58 33.64 10.08 -1.26
N ASP A 59 32.42 9.58 -1.34
CA ASP A 59 31.47 9.91 -2.39
C ASP A 59 30.12 10.04 -1.70
N SER A 60 29.53 11.22 -1.78
CA SER A 60 28.18 11.50 -1.28
C SER A 60 27.17 10.77 -2.16
N LYS A 61 27.22 9.43 -2.20
CA LYS A 61 26.14 8.60 -2.69
C LYS A 61 25.02 8.74 -1.67
N GLU A 62 24.04 9.58 -2.01
CA GLU A 62 22.68 9.42 -1.53
C GLU A 62 22.39 7.93 -1.50
N THR A 63 22.37 7.37 -0.29
CA THR A 63 21.95 6.01 -0.07
C THR A 63 20.47 6.07 -0.37
N THR A 64 20.12 5.85 -1.63
CA THR A 64 18.75 5.70 -2.07
C THR A 64 18.27 4.49 -1.30
N GLU A 65 17.64 4.72 -0.13
CA GLU A 65 17.01 3.67 0.65
C GLU A 65 16.19 2.89 -0.36
N LYS A 66 16.53 1.62 -0.57
CA LYS A 66 15.75 0.75 -1.46
C LYS A 66 14.31 0.90 -1.00
N GLY A 67 13.45 1.38 -1.91
CA GLY A 67 12.02 1.54 -1.63
C GLY A 67 11.44 0.19 -1.20
N PHE A 68 10.19 0.16 -0.78
CA PHE A 68 9.47 -1.09 -0.51
C PHE A 68 8.02 -0.90 -0.91
N LEU A 69 7.31 -2.00 -1.17
CA LEU A 69 5.86 -1.97 -1.38
C LEU A 69 5.20 -3.07 -0.55
N ASP A 70 4.42 -2.66 0.45
CA ASP A 70 3.45 -3.54 1.09
C ASP A 70 2.06 -3.30 0.47
N ILE A 71 1.31 -4.39 0.28
CA ILE A 71 -0.03 -4.37 -0.33
C ILE A 71 -0.98 -5.09 0.62
N TYR A 72 -2.04 -4.41 1.03
CA TYR A 72 -3.06 -4.97 1.93
C TYR A 72 -4.43 -4.95 1.26
N ASN A 73 -5.08 -6.11 1.17
CA ASN A 73 -6.43 -6.22 0.62
C ASN A 73 -7.47 -6.28 1.75
N TYR A 74 -8.43 -5.35 1.75
CA TYR A 74 -9.57 -5.31 2.64
C TYR A 74 -10.85 -5.64 1.87
N PRO A 75 -11.22 -6.94 1.79
CA PRO A 75 -12.42 -7.34 1.08
C PRO A 75 -13.68 -6.87 1.81
N LYS A 76 -14.67 -6.45 1.04
CA LYS A 76 -16.02 -6.10 1.50
C LYS A 76 -17.05 -6.87 0.68
N THR A 77 -18.32 -6.79 1.08
CA THR A 77 -19.40 -7.57 0.44
C THR A 77 -19.55 -7.29 -1.06
N ARG A 78 -19.30 -6.06 -1.52
CA ARG A 78 -19.53 -5.64 -2.92
C ARG A 78 -18.30 -5.05 -3.62
N TYR A 79 -17.26 -4.74 -2.87
CA TYR A 79 -16.06 -4.09 -3.36
C TYR A 79 -14.84 -4.57 -2.56
N SER A 80 -13.64 -4.18 -2.99
CA SER A 80 -12.43 -4.34 -2.19
C SER A 80 -11.65 -3.05 -2.18
N ILE A 81 -10.89 -2.84 -1.11
CA ILE A 81 -9.91 -1.75 -1.02
C ILE A 81 -8.53 -2.37 -0.93
N ILE A 82 -7.64 -1.97 -1.82
CA ILE A 82 -6.21 -2.28 -1.72
C ILE A 82 -5.51 -1.06 -1.12
N GLN A 83 -4.87 -1.20 0.04
CA GLN A 83 -3.99 -0.18 0.59
C GLN A 83 -2.56 -0.45 0.17
N LEU A 84 -1.92 0.57 -0.40
CA LEU A 84 -0.51 0.55 -0.74
C LEU A 84 0.27 1.33 0.33
N VAL A 85 1.38 0.75 0.78
CA VAL A 85 2.30 1.39 1.73
C VAL A 85 3.72 1.33 1.16
N GLY A 86 4.37 2.49 1.04
CA GLY A 86 5.73 2.60 0.50
C GLY A 86 5.77 3.23 -0.90
N THR A 87 6.48 2.62 -1.85
CA THR A 87 6.75 3.18 -3.18
C THR A 87 6.27 2.25 -4.29
N LEU A 88 5.48 2.76 -5.24
CA LEU A 88 5.02 2.00 -6.40
C LEU A 88 5.89 2.33 -7.62
N THR A 89 7.03 1.65 -7.72
CA THR A 89 8.01 1.81 -8.80
C THR A 89 8.10 0.54 -9.64
N LYS A 90 8.84 0.62 -10.76
CA LYS A 90 9.14 -0.51 -11.65
C LYS A 90 9.57 -1.79 -10.93
N GLU A 91 10.34 -1.68 -9.84
CA GLU A 91 10.79 -2.83 -9.06
C GLU A 91 9.63 -3.63 -8.43
N TYR A 92 8.53 -2.95 -8.10
CA TYR A 92 7.38 -3.53 -7.37
C TYR A 92 6.14 -3.75 -8.25
N VAL A 93 6.21 -3.39 -9.52
CA VAL A 93 5.09 -3.47 -10.46
C VAL A 93 4.58 -4.91 -10.64
N ASN A 94 5.47 -5.90 -10.69
CA ASN A 94 5.05 -7.30 -10.85
C ASN A 94 4.26 -7.78 -9.62
N GLN A 95 4.75 -7.48 -8.41
CA GLN A 95 4.04 -7.79 -7.16
C GLN A 95 2.65 -7.13 -7.12
N PHE A 96 2.56 -5.87 -7.55
CA PHE A 96 1.28 -5.17 -7.61
C PHE A 96 0.34 -5.75 -8.66
N ASN A 97 0.85 -6.10 -9.84
CA ASN A 97 0.07 -6.74 -10.89
C ASN A 97 -0.51 -8.08 -10.43
N ASP A 98 0.28 -8.93 -9.77
CA ASP A 98 -0.17 -10.23 -9.26
C ASP A 98 -1.34 -10.09 -8.26
N GLU A 99 -1.30 -9.08 -7.38
CA GLU A 99 -2.41 -8.81 -6.46
C GLU A 99 -3.67 -8.30 -7.17
N LEU A 100 -3.51 -7.44 -8.18
CA LEU A 100 -4.63 -6.96 -8.99
C LEU A 100 -5.27 -8.07 -9.84
N GLU A 101 -4.49 -9.02 -10.36
CA GLU A 101 -5.02 -10.19 -11.09
C GLU A 101 -5.87 -11.09 -10.20
N LYS A 102 -5.40 -11.35 -8.96
CA LYS A 102 -6.19 -12.12 -7.98
C LYS A 102 -7.55 -11.47 -7.73
N ILE A 103 -7.57 -10.15 -7.60
CA ILE A 103 -8.77 -9.39 -7.29
C ILE A 103 -9.71 -9.25 -8.50
N SER A 104 -9.16 -9.06 -9.71
CA SER A 104 -9.96 -8.97 -10.94
C SER A 104 -10.73 -10.25 -11.23
N ALA A 105 -10.17 -11.41 -10.86
CA ALA A 105 -10.81 -12.72 -10.95
C ALA A 105 -11.99 -12.93 -9.98
N THR A 106 -12.16 -12.05 -8.98
CA THR A 106 -13.27 -12.15 -8.02
C THR A 106 -14.57 -11.53 -8.56
N ALA A 107 -15.69 -11.86 -7.90
CA ALA A 107 -17.02 -11.36 -8.24
C ALA A 107 -17.32 -9.94 -7.71
N ILE A 108 -16.31 -9.18 -7.27
CA ILE A 108 -16.52 -7.81 -6.79
C ILE A 108 -16.97 -6.87 -7.91
N LYS A 109 -17.78 -5.88 -7.54
CA LYS A 109 -18.32 -4.87 -8.48
C LYS A 109 -17.47 -3.62 -8.57
N ALA A 110 -16.67 -3.35 -7.54
CA ALA A 110 -15.81 -2.17 -7.48
C ALA A 110 -14.48 -2.46 -6.78
N LEU A 111 -13.44 -1.74 -7.16
CA LEU A 111 -12.12 -1.76 -6.53
C LEU A 111 -11.65 -0.33 -6.28
N ALA A 112 -11.08 -0.07 -5.11
CA ALA A 112 -10.38 1.17 -4.84
C ALA A 112 -8.95 0.93 -4.39
N ILE A 113 -8.03 1.78 -4.84
CA ILE A 113 -6.62 1.77 -4.42
C ILE A 113 -6.41 2.92 -3.44
N ARG A 114 -6.24 2.62 -2.16
CA ARG A 114 -5.92 3.58 -1.11
C ARG A 114 -4.42 3.88 -1.13
N MET A 115 -4.09 5.17 -1.24
CA MET A 115 -2.72 5.65 -1.45
C MET A 115 -2.24 6.61 -0.34
N SER A 116 -2.94 6.65 0.80
CA SER A 116 -2.61 7.51 1.94
C SER A 116 -1.19 7.32 2.47
N ASP A 117 -0.67 6.09 2.38
CA ASP A 117 0.65 5.70 2.88
C ASP A 117 1.64 5.39 1.74
N LEU A 118 1.29 5.75 0.50
CA LEU A 118 2.19 5.64 -0.64
C LEU A 118 2.97 6.95 -0.79
N SER A 119 4.30 6.87 -0.71
CA SER A 119 5.20 8.02 -0.77
C SER A 119 5.56 8.43 -2.18
N SER A 120 5.60 7.49 -3.13
CA SER A 120 5.93 7.81 -4.53
C SER A 120 5.39 6.78 -5.52
N ILE A 121 5.25 7.22 -6.77
CA ILE A 121 4.84 6.42 -7.91
C ILE A 121 5.62 6.85 -9.16
N ASP A 122 6.06 5.90 -9.98
CA ASP A 122 6.69 6.18 -11.27
C ASP A 122 5.76 5.87 -12.45
N SER A 123 6.26 6.04 -13.68
CA SER A 123 5.50 5.78 -14.90
C SER A 123 5.06 4.33 -15.07
N ASP A 124 5.86 3.37 -14.62
CA ASP A 124 5.53 1.94 -14.72
C ASP A 124 4.38 1.61 -13.74
N GLY A 125 4.46 2.12 -12.50
CA GLY A 125 3.41 2.03 -11.50
C GLY A 125 2.08 2.65 -11.97
N ALA A 126 2.14 3.86 -12.53
CA ALA A 126 0.98 4.53 -13.09
C ALA A 126 0.38 3.78 -14.30
N GLY A 127 1.23 3.22 -15.16
CA GLY A 127 0.80 2.40 -16.30
C GLY A 127 -0.03 1.20 -15.86
N VAL A 128 0.34 0.53 -14.76
CA VAL A 128 -0.46 -0.57 -14.20
C VAL A 128 -1.81 -0.09 -13.69
N LEU A 129 -1.86 1.04 -12.97
CA LEU A 129 -3.14 1.59 -12.50
C LEU A 129 -4.10 1.87 -13.67
N ILE A 130 -3.61 2.48 -14.74
CA ILE A 130 -4.41 2.81 -15.93
C ILE A 130 -4.88 1.52 -16.63
N LYS A 131 -3.99 0.55 -16.85
CA LYS A 131 -4.32 -0.76 -17.42
C LYS A 131 -5.48 -1.42 -16.66
N TYR A 132 -5.43 -1.42 -15.32
CA TYR A 132 -6.48 -2.04 -14.52
C TYR A 132 -7.77 -1.23 -14.45
N PHE A 133 -7.69 0.10 -14.49
CA PHE A 133 -8.87 0.94 -14.65
C PHE A 133 -9.61 0.59 -15.95
N GLU A 134 -8.90 0.54 -17.09
CA GLU A 134 -9.48 0.16 -18.38
C GLU A 134 -10.06 -1.25 -18.34
N HIS A 135 -9.32 -2.21 -17.76
CA HIS A 135 -9.78 -3.59 -17.61
C HIS A 135 -11.07 -3.68 -16.79
N PHE A 136 -11.14 -3.03 -15.63
CA PHE A 136 -12.34 -3.05 -14.78
C PHE A 136 -13.52 -2.38 -15.50
N HIS A 137 -13.30 -1.24 -16.14
CA HIS A 137 -14.32 -0.52 -16.89
C HIS A 137 -14.88 -1.36 -18.05
N ALA A 138 -14.02 -2.05 -18.81
CA ALA A 138 -14.44 -2.94 -19.89
C ALA A 138 -15.33 -4.10 -19.41
N HIS A 139 -15.23 -4.49 -18.14
CA HIS A 139 -16.06 -5.53 -17.53
C HIS A 139 -17.25 -4.97 -16.72
N GLY A 140 -17.55 -3.67 -16.86
CA GLY A 140 -18.63 -3.03 -16.11
C GLY A 140 -18.40 -2.98 -14.60
N LYS A 141 -17.13 -3.07 -14.17
CA LYS A 141 -16.72 -2.91 -12.76
C LYS A 141 -16.20 -1.48 -12.56
N TYR A 142 -16.33 -0.98 -11.34
CA TYR A 142 -15.86 0.35 -10.97
C TYR A 142 -14.41 0.30 -10.43
N PHE A 143 -13.57 1.27 -10.77
CA PHE A 143 -12.19 1.37 -10.29
C PHE A 143 -11.86 2.83 -9.96
N ALA A 144 -11.22 3.08 -8.81
CA ALA A 144 -10.88 4.43 -8.37
C ALA A 144 -9.63 4.47 -7.48
N LEU A 145 -9.07 5.68 -7.29
CA LEU A 145 -8.06 5.95 -6.28
C LEU A 145 -8.70 6.58 -5.04
N LEU A 146 -8.16 6.26 -3.87
CA LEU A 146 -8.62 6.74 -2.58
C LEU A 146 -7.50 7.46 -1.85
N ASP A 147 -7.80 8.69 -1.43
CA ASP A 147 -7.03 9.46 -0.44
C ASP A 147 -5.52 9.53 -0.74
N PRO A 148 -5.08 9.96 -1.95
CA PRO A 148 -3.68 10.21 -2.19
C PRO A 148 -3.18 11.39 -1.35
N SER A 149 -1.95 11.31 -0.88
CA SER A 149 -1.30 12.45 -0.21
C SER A 149 -1.08 13.60 -1.20
N SER A 150 -0.99 14.84 -0.71
CA SER A 150 -0.76 16.03 -1.56
C SER A 150 0.53 15.95 -2.38
N GLU A 151 1.57 15.31 -1.85
CA GLU A 151 2.83 15.07 -2.56
C GLU A 151 2.62 14.09 -3.71
N LEU A 152 1.88 13.01 -3.46
CA LEU A 152 1.58 12.00 -4.46
C LEU A 152 0.64 12.52 -5.55
N GLU A 153 -0.32 13.39 -5.21
CA GLU A 153 -1.21 14.02 -6.19
C GLU A 153 -0.43 14.78 -7.28
N ALA A 154 0.66 15.46 -6.94
CA ALA A 154 1.51 16.13 -7.91
C ALA A 154 2.14 15.15 -8.92
N SER A 155 2.62 14.00 -8.43
CA SER A 155 3.14 12.91 -9.27
C SER A 155 2.04 12.31 -10.14
N LEU A 156 0.85 12.03 -9.57
CA LEU A 156 -0.30 11.49 -10.30
C LEU A 156 -0.78 12.43 -11.41
N ASN A 157 -0.78 13.74 -11.17
CA ASN A 157 -1.11 14.76 -12.15
C ASN A 157 -0.10 14.76 -13.31
N THR A 158 1.19 14.74 -12.99
CA THR A 158 2.27 14.71 -14.00
C THR A 158 2.20 13.45 -14.86
N LEU A 159 1.83 12.31 -14.26
CA LEU A 159 1.63 11.03 -14.94
C LEU A 159 0.24 10.89 -15.60
N LYS A 160 -0.58 11.95 -15.58
CA LYS A 160 -1.95 12.01 -16.14
C LYS A 160 -2.93 10.96 -15.59
N VAL A 161 -2.65 10.44 -14.40
CA VAL A 161 -3.51 9.46 -13.75
C VAL A 161 -4.81 10.12 -13.30
N THR A 162 -4.76 11.36 -12.83
CA THR A 162 -5.92 12.12 -12.35
C THR A 162 -6.93 12.49 -13.45
N GLU A 163 -6.48 12.57 -14.70
CA GLU A 163 -7.33 12.80 -15.88
C GLU A 163 -8.06 11.52 -16.32
N THR A 164 -7.56 10.36 -15.89
CA THR A 164 -8.01 9.04 -16.37
C THR A 164 -8.82 8.29 -15.30
N ILE A 165 -8.33 8.26 -14.06
CA ILE A 165 -8.88 7.47 -12.97
C ILE A 165 -9.54 8.41 -11.96
N PRO A 166 -10.80 8.17 -11.57
CA PRO A 166 -11.47 9.00 -10.57
C PRO A 166 -10.78 8.87 -9.20
N ILE A 167 -10.65 10.01 -8.51
CA ILE A 167 -10.04 10.10 -7.17
C ILE A 167 -11.09 10.54 -6.16
N PHE A 168 -11.13 9.87 -5.01
CA PHE A 168 -12.02 10.20 -3.90
C PHE A 168 -11.21 10.42 -2.61
N GLY A 169 -11.54 11.46 -1.86
CA GLY A 169 -10.92 11.69 -0.55
C GLY A 169 -11.46 10.79 0.56
N THR A 170 -12.58 10.09 0.35
CA THR A 170 -13.18 9.22 1.37
C THR A 170 -13.78 7.95 0.77
N GLU A 171 -13.75 6.86 1.54
CA GLU A 171 -14.39 5.59 1.19
C GLU A 171 -15.90 5.77 0.95
N ARG A 172 -16.56 6.62 1.73
CA ARG A 172 -17.99 6.94 1.56
C ARG A 172 -18.29 7.56 0.19
N ALA A 173 -17.51 8.54 -0.25
CA ALA A 173 -17.72 9.17 -1.56
C ALA A 173 -17.49 8.18 -2.70
N PHE A 174 -16.48 7.31 -2.56
CA PHE A 174 -16.25 6.20 -3.48
C PHE A 174 -17.45 5.23 -3.53
N GLU A 175 -17.98 4.81 -2.38
CA GLU A 175 -19.13 3.91 -2.32
C GLU A 175 -20.38 4.53 -2.96
N GLU A 176 -20.65 5.80 -2.65
CA GLU A 176 -21.77 6.54 -3.23
C GLU A 176 -21.62 6.62 -4.77
N ALA A 177 -20.43 6.90 -5.28
CA ALA A 177 -20.18 6.92 -6.73
C ALA A 177 -20.32 5.54 -7.36
N ALA A 178 -19.73 4.50 -6.77
CA ALA A 178 -19.71 3.15 -7.31
C ALA A 178 -21.09 2.46 -7.28
N PHE A 179 -21.96 2.83 -6.33
CA PHE A 179 -23.23 2.13 -6.09
C PHE A 179 -24.47 3.03 -6.12
N SER A 180 -24.35 4.32 -6.44
CA SER A 180 -25.52 5.16 -6.64
C SER A 180 -26.44 4.52 -7.68
N HIS A 181 -27.72 4.36 -7.33
CA HIS A 181 -28.75 3.70 -8.13
C HIS A 181 -29.13 4.45 -9.43
N ARG A 182 -28.17 5.10 -10.11
CA ARG A 182 -28.35 5.50 -11.49
C ARG A 182 -28.26 4.25 -12.34
N SER A 183 -29.40 3.56 -12.45
CA SER A 183 -29.76 2.85 -13.67
C SER A 183 -29.26 3.72 -14.83
N PRO A 184 -28.31 3.27 -15.67
CA PRO A 184 -27.96 4.02 -16.86
C PRO A 184 -29.27 4.26 -17.58
N GLY A 185 -29.68 5.53 -17.60
CA GLY A 185 -30.94 5.92 -18.17
C GLY A 185 -31.01 5.30 -19.55
N THR A 186 -32.04 4.49 -19.75
CA THR A 186 -32.50 4.06 -21.07
C THR A 186 -32.42 5.29 -21.97
N ILE A 187 -31.38 5.35 -22.82
CA ILE A 187 -31.36 6.28 -23.93
C ILE A 187 -32.50 5.79 -24.81
N LYS A 188 -33.68 6.40 -24.63
CA LYS A 188 -34.78 6.24 -25.57
C LYS A 188 -34.25 6.75 -26.90
N ARG A 189 -33.93 5.82 -27.79
CA ARG A 189 -33.88 6.08 -29.23
C ARG A 189 -35.29 6.29 -29.73
#